data_AF-A0A2S4VRJ6-F1
#
_entry.id   AF-A0A2S4VRJ6-F1
#
_cell.length_a   1.000
_cell.length_b   1.000
_cell.length_c   1.000
_cell.angle_alpha   90.00
_cell.angle_beta   90.00
_cell.angle_gamma   90.00
#
_symmetry.space_group_name_H-M   'P 1'
#
loop_
_entity.id
_entity.type
_entity.pdbx_description
1 polymer ?
#
loop_
_entity_poly.entity_id
_entity_poly.type
_entity_poly.pdbx_seq_one_letter_code
_entity_poly.pdbx_strand_id
1 'polypeptide(L)'
;MEGNHSSGAHVIPKYLELKEDLAEKLNAAHKSDALYPMYCAMTKQVSKYRAKAMACDTLVHPCFQITLFILVFGQDSLEVAQCNNLIQREFARIKETISSKAAEHLNPIPATQKKQATSSSTDS
;
A
#
# COMPACT_ATOMS: atom_id res chain seq x y z
N MET A 1 0.27 -4.69 23.60
CA MET A 1 -0.46 -4.27 22.39
C MET A 1 0.55 -3.64 21.46
N GLU A 2 0.94 -4.34 20.39
CA GLU A 2 1.91 -3.84 19.41
C GLU A 2 1.25 -2.80 18.50
N GLY A 3 1.93 -1.65 18.35
CA GLY A 3 1.36 -0.44 17.80
C GLY A 3 1.17 -0.45 16.29
N ASN A 4 0.10 0.22 15.87
CA ASN A 4 -0.14 0.72 14.51
C ASN A 4 0.86 1.82 14.10
N HIS A 5 2.16 1.61 14.33
CA HIS A 5 3.17 2.52 13.78
C HIS A 5 3.44 2.17 12.31
N SER A 6 3.88 3.16 11.54
CA SER A 6 4.25 3.17 10.11
C SER A 6 5.37 2.19 9.70
N SER A 7 5.51 1.09 10.44
CA SER A 7 6.49 0.01 10.28
C SER A 7 6.53 -0.54 8.87
N GLY A 8 5.39 -0.61 8.17
CA GLY A 8 5.31 -1.12 6.80
C GLY A 8 6.30 -0.47 5.83
N ALA A 9 6.53 0.85 5.94
CA ALA A 9 7.45 1.57 5.05
C ALA A 9 8.92 1.12 5.19
N HIS A 10 9.31 0.65 6.37
CA HIS A 10 10.69 0.23 6.66
C HIS A 10 10.92 -1.27 6.48
N VAL A 11 9.86 -2.05 6.22
CA VAL A 11 9.95 -3.51 6.09
C VAL A 11 10.69 -3.91 4.82
N ILE A 12 10.48 -3.21 3.70
CA ILE A 12 11.14 -3.52 2.42
C ILE A 12 12.66 -3.25 2.47
N PRO A 13 13.14 -2.09 2.94
CA PRO A 13 14.59 -1.86 3.13
C PRO A 13 15.24 -2.92 4.01
N LYS A 14 14.63 -3.29 5.14
CA LYS A 14 15.15 -4.34 6.03
C LYS A 14 15.26 -5.70 5.36
N TYR A 15 14.30 -6.06 4.48
CA TYR A 15 14.41 -7.31 3.72
C TYR A 15 15.51 -7.25 2.65
N LEU A 16 15.86 -6.07 2.15
CA LEU A 16 16.95 -5.90 1.19
C LEU A 16 18.31 -6.00 1.88
N GLU A 17 18.51 -5.30 2.99
CA GLU A 17 19.69 -5.43 3.84
C GLU A 17 19.90 -6.89 4.27
N LEU A 18 18.86 -7.54 4.79
CA LEU A 18 18.95 -8.94 5.22
C LEU A 18 19.25 -9.91 4.07
N LYS A 19 18.77 -9.61 2.85
CA LYS A 19 19.09 -10.40 1.65
C LYS A 19 20.57 -10.27 1.30
N GLU A 20 21.13 -9.07 1.36
CA GLU A 20 22.54 -8.79 1.09
C GLU A 20 23.43 -9.49 2.12
N ASP A 21 23.14 -9.33 3.42
CA ASP A 21 23.85 -10.01 4.51
C ASP A 21 23.85 -11.54 4.35
N LEU A 22 22.70 -12.12 3.96
CA LEU A 22 22.59 -13.56 3.74
C LEU A 22 23.34 -14.00 2.49
N ALA A 23 23.39 -13.17 1.44
CA ALA A 23 24.16 -13.47 0.24
C ALA A 23 25.66 -13.49 0.53
N GLU A 24 26.17 -12.53 1.31
CA GLU A 24 27.56 -12.52 1.77
C GLU A 24 27.90 -13.76 2.59
N LYS A 25 27.06 -14.10 3.58
CA LYS A 25 27.23 -15.31 4.40
C LYS A 25 27.19 -16.59 3.57
N LEU A 26 26.31 -16.67 2.58
CA LEU A 26 26.21 -17.83 1.68
C LEU A 26 27.46 -17.96 0.79
N ASN A 27 27.99 -16.84 0.29
CA ASN A 27 29.17 -16.81 -0.56
C ASN A 27 30.46 -17.15 0.21
N ALA A 28 30.53 -16.76 1.49
CA ALA A 28 31.66 -17.08 2.37
C ALA A 28 31.60 -18.52 2.92
N ALA A 29 30.42 -19.11 3.04
CA ALA A 29 30.24 -20.45 3.60
C ALA A 29 30.55 -21.55 2.57
N HIS A 30 31.30 -22.56 2.98
CA HIS A 30 31.48 -23.77 2.19
C HIS A 30 30.22 -24.66 2.27
N LYS A 31 29.92 -25.43 1.22
CA LYS A 31 28.73 -26.31 1.20
C LYS A 31 28.70 -27.36 2.30
N SER A 32 29.87 -27.73 2.83
CA SER A 32 30.00 -28.68 3.94
C SER A 32 29.88 -28.01 5.32
N ASP A 33 29.75 -26.68 5.39
CA ASP A 33 29.52 -25.98 6.65
C ASP A 33 28.14 -26.36 7.21
N ALA A 34 28.08 -26.64 8.51
CA ALA A 34 26.84 -26.96 9.22
C ALA A 34 25.78 -25.85 9.10
N LEU A 35 26.20 -24.59 8.93
CA LEU A 35 25.30 -23.44 8.78
C LEU A 35 24.85 -23.21 7.32
N TYR A 36 25.50 -23.83 6.33
CA TYR A 36 25.16 -23.62 4.92
C TYR A 36 23.68 -23.93 4.60
N PRO A 37 23.09 -25.05 5.07
CA PRO A 37 21.67 -25.33 4.86
C PRO A 37 20.75 -24.29 5.50
N MET A 38 21.15 -23.73 6.64
CA MET A 38 20.40 -22.67 7.33
C MET A 38 20.36 -21.40 6.49
N TYR A 39 21.51 -20.94 5.98
CA TYR A 39 21.58 -19.77 5.11
C TYR A 39 20.73 -19.97 3.84
N CYS A 40 20.79 -21.14 3.20
CA CYS A 40 19.92 -21.46 2.07
C CYS A 40 18.43 -21.32 2.40
N ALA A 41 17.99 -21.83 3.56
CA ALA A 41 16.60 -21.75 3.99
C ALA A 41 16.17 -20.31 4.28
N MET A 42 17.02 -19.54 4.97
CA MET A 42 16.78 -18.13 5.27
C MET A 42 16.66 -17.29 4.00
N THR A 43 17.55 -17.46 3.01
CA THR A 43 17.48 -16.73 1.74
C THR A 43 16.17 -16.98 1.00
N LYS A 44 15.68 -18.23 0.98
CA LYS A 44 14.37 -18.57 0.40
C LYS A 44 13.23 -17.87 1.14
N GLN A 45 13.29 -17.87 2.48
CA GLN A 45 12.24 -17.28 3.30
C GLN A 45 12.20 -15.75 3.17
N VAL A 46 13.35 -15.08 3.16
CA VAL A 46 13.45 -13.63 2.94
C VAL A 46 12.93 -13.24 1.56
N SER A 47 13.26 -14.01 0.53
CA SER A 47 12.73 -13.79 -0.83
C SER A 47 11.19 -13.90 -0.86
N LYS A 48 10.62 -14.90 -0.17
CA LYS A 48 9.17 -15.07 -0.05
C LYS A 48 8.50 -13.92 0.69
N TYR A 49 9.05 -13.47 1.81
CA TYR A 49 8.47 -12.36 2.56
C TYR A 49 8.62 -11.02 1.86
N ARG A 50 9.74 -10.78 1.17
CA ARG A 50 9.91 -9.61 0.30
C ARG A 50 8.84 -9.60 -0.80
N ALA A 51 8.63 -10.73 -1.49
CA ALA A 51 7.60 -10.82 -2.53
C ALA A 51 6.17 -10.57 -1.98
N LYS A 52 5.87 -11.06 -0.77
CA LYS A 52 4.58 -10.77 -0.11
C LYS A 52 4.45 -9.32 0.29
N ALA A 53 5.51 -8.71 0.82
CA ALA A 53 5.52 -7.29 1.16
C ALA A 53 5.26 -6.47 -0.10
N MET A 54 5.96 -6.78 -1.21
CA MET A 54 5.76 -6.15 -2.52
C MET A 54 4.32 -6.21 -3.04
N ALA A 55 3.54 -7.23 -2.64
CA ALA A 55 2.16 -7.42 -3.07
C ALA A 55 1.12 -6.83 -2.09
N CYS A 56 1.55 -6.19 -1.00
CA CYS A 56 0.66 -5.70 0.05
C CYS A 56 0.14 -4.29 -0.25
N ASP A 57 -1.18 -4.14 -0.35
CA ASP A 57 -1.85 -2.87 -0.72
C ASP A 57 -1.68 -1.75 0.31
N THR A 58 -1.37 -2.08 1.57
CA THR A 58 -1.23 -1.12 2.69
C THR A 58 0.11 -0.40 2.75
N LEU A 59 1.02 -0.67 1.81
CA LEU A 59 2.34 -0.03 1.75
C LEU A 59 2.32 1.42 1.20
N VAL A 60 1.15 1.95 0.89
CA VAL A 60 1.02 3.20 0.14
C VAL A 60 1.13 4.41 1.07
N HIS A 61 2.36 4.79 1.44
CA HIS A 61 2.72 6.22 1.46
C HIS A 61 3.43 6.52 0.13
N PRO A 62 2.68 6.92 -0.91
CA PRO A 62 3.10 6.80 -2.32
C PRO A 62 4.39 7.57 -2.64
N CYS A 63 4.62 8.71 -1.98
CA CYS A 63 5.76 9.57 -2.27
C CYS A 63 7.11 9.03 -1.74
N PHE A 64 7.10 8.31 -0.61
CA PHE A 64 8.33 7.78 -0.01
C PHE A 64 8.75 6.46 -0.66
N GLN A 65 7.78 5.63 -1.05
CA GLN A 65 8.10 4.34 -1.63
C GLN A 65 8.62 4.42 -3.06
N ILE A 66 8.04 5.21 -3.96
CA ILE A 66 8.56 5.31 -5.34
C ILE A 66 10.02 5.80 -5.33
N THR A 67 10.32 6.85 -4.56
CA THR A 67 11.68 7.40 -4.46
C THR A 67 12.67 6.35 -3.94
N LEU A 68 12.31 5.63 -2.88
CA LEU A 68 13.13 4.57 -2.31
C LEU A 68 13.36 3.41 -3.30
N PHE A 69 12.32 3.03 -4.05
CA PHE A 69 12.41 1.98 -5.06
C PHE A 69 13.28 2.37 -6.24
N ILE A 70 13.18 3.61 -6.71
CA ILE A 70 14.05 4.14 -7.77
C ILE A 70 15.50 4.14 -7.29
N LEU A 71 15.76 4.56 -6.04
CA LEU A 71 17.11 4.57 -5.48
C LEU A 71 17.71 3.17 -5.35
N VAL A 72 16.92 2.17 -4.93
CA VAL A 72 17.43 0.82 -4.63
C VAL A 72 17.45 -0.10 -5.86
N PHE A 73 16.45 -0.02 -6.73
CA PHE A 73 16.32 -0.91 -7.89
C PHE A 73 16.63 -0.24 -9.22
N GLY A 74 16.61 1.09 -9.28
CA GLY A 74 16.72 1.86 -10.53
C GLY A 74 15.35 2.12 -11.16
N GLN A 75 15.26 3.26 -11.87
CA GLN A 75 14.03 3.78 -12.47
C GLN A 75 13.33 2.77 -13.40
N ASP A 76 14.11 2.01 -14.16
CA ASP A 76 13.61 1.07 -15.19
C ASP A 76 13.46 -0.37 -14.68
N SER A 77 13.53 -0.56 -13.36
CA SER A 77 13.39 -1.89 -12.75
C SER A 77 11.96 -2.42 -12.77
N LEU A 78 11.86 -3.75 -12.77
CA LEU A 78 10.58 -4.45 -12.62
C LEU A 78 9.91 -4.07 -11.29
N GLU A 79 10.68 -3.91 -10.22
CA GLU A 79 10.19 -3.52 -8.90
C GLU A 79 9.53 -2.13 -8.91
N VAL A 80 10.15 -1.14 -9.56
CA VAL A 80 9.55 0.20 -9.72
C VAL A 80 8.27 0.13 -10.56
N ALA A 81 8.26 -0.64 -11.65
CA ALA A 81 7.07 -0.84 -12.47
C ALA A 81 5.91 -1.49 -11.70
N GLN A 82 6.21 -2.49 -10.85
CA GLN A 82 5.23 -3.15 -9.99
C GLN A 82 4.67 -2.21 -8.92
N CYS A 83 5.54 -1.43 -8.27
CA CYS A 83 5.13 -0.42 -7.28
C CYS A 83 4.20 0.64 -7.91
N ASN A 84 4.56 1.16 -9.09
CA ASN A 84 3.73 2.12 -9.82
C ASN A 84 2.35 1.55 -10.18
N ASN A 85 2.30 0.29 -10.62
CA ASN A 85 1.03 -0.39 -10.93
C ASN A 85 0.11 -0.49 -9.69
N LEU A 86 0.67 -0.83 -8.52
CA LEU A 86 -0.11 -0.89 -7.28
C LEU A 86 -0.67 0.49 -6.89
N ILE A 87 0.16 1.53 -6.96
CA ILE A 87 -0.26 2.91 -6.65
C ILE A 87 -1.37 3.36 -7.60
N GLN A 88 -1.26 3.08 -8.90
CA GLN A 88 -2.30 3.41 -9.87
C GLN A 88 -3.63 2.68 -9.60
N ARG A 89 -3.58 1.39 -9.24
CA ARG A 89 -4.78 0.61 -8.89
C ARG A 89 -5.45 1.16 -7.64
N GLU A 90 -4.67 1.45 -6.59
CA GLU A 90 -5.20 2.03 -5.36
C GLU A 90 -5.79 3.43 -5.58
N PHE A 91 -5.14 4.24 -6.41
CA PHE A 91 -5.67 5.54 -6.80
C PHE A 91 -7.01 5.41 -7.54
N ALA A 92 -7.12 4.48 -8.49
CA ALA A 92 -8.36 4.21 -9.22
C ALA A 92 -9.48 3.74 -8.27
N ARG A 93 -9.18 2.82 -7.35
CA ARG A 93 -10.11 2.31 -6.34
C ARG A 93 -10.64 3.42 -5.43
N ILE A 94 -9.76 4.31 -4.97
CA ILE A 94 -10.13 5.47 -4.14
C ILE A 94 -11.03 6.43 -4.95
N LYS A 95 -10.67 6.71 -6.21
CA LYS A 95 -11.45 7.58 -7.09
C LYS A 95 -12.87 7.04 -7.31
N GLU A 96 -12.99 5.75 -7.57
CA GLU A 96 -14.29 5.07 -7.71
C GLU A 96 -15.11 5.13 -6.40
N THR A 97 -14.47 4.86 -5.26
CA THR A 97 -15.12 4.94 -3.93
C THR A 97 -15.62 6.36 -3.62
N ILE A 98 -14.87 7.39 -4.01
CA ILE A 98 -15.31 8.79 -3.84
C ILE A 98 -16.47 9.10 -4.78
N SER A 99 -16.39 8.65 -6.03
CA SER A 99 -17.43 8.88 -7.04
C SER A 99 -18.75 8.19 -6.68
N SER A 100 -18.70 6.96 -6.17
CA SER A 100 -19.89 6.21 -5.73
C SER A 100 -20.54 6.85 -4.50
N LYS A 101 -19.74 7.25 -3.49
CA LYS A 101 -20.23 7.99 -2.33
C LYS A 101 -20.83 9.36 -2.69
N ALA A 102 -20.27 10.05 -3.70
CA ALA A 102 -20.83 11.30 -4.20
C ALA A 102 -22.19 11.10 -4.91
N ALA A 103 -22.36 9.98 -5.62
CA ALA A 103 -23.61 9.64 -6.29
C ALA A 103 -24.73 9.25 -5.30
N GLU A 104 -24.40 8.55 -4.20
CA GLU A 104 -25.35 8.24 -3.13
C GLU A 104 -25.90 9.49 -2.43
N HIS A 105 -25.09 10.55 -2.34
CA HIS A 105 -25.47 11.82 -1.71
C HIS A 105 -26.34 12.73 -2.61
N LEU A 106 -26.51 12.39 -3.89
CA LEU A 106 -27.29 13.15 -4.88
C LEU A 106 -28.69 12.58 -5.17
N ASN A 107 -29.12 11.52 -4.49
CA ASN A 107 -30.50 11.06 -4.60
C ASN A 107 -31.47 12.13 -4.02
N PRO A 108 -32.34 12.76 -4.84
CA PRO A 108 -33.21 13.83 -4.36
C PRO A 108 -34.32 13.26 -3.48
N ILE A 109 -34.51 13.88 -2.31
CA ILE A 109 -35.72 13.73 -1.50
C ILE A 109 -36.93 14.04 -2.41
N PRO A 110 -37.97 13.18 -2.50
CA PRO A 110 -39.10 13.44 -3.37
C PRO A 110 -39.89 14.66 -2.88
N ALA A 111 -40.07 15.61 -3.80
CA ALA A 111 -40.82 16.84 -3.59
C ALA A 111 -42.27 16.51 -3.19
N THR A 112 -42.67 16.89 -1.97
CA THR A 112 -44.09 16.95 -1.62
C THR A 112 -44.54 18.40 -1.74
N GLN A 113 -45.16 18.73 -2.88
CA GLN A 113 -45.99 19.92 -2.98
C GLN A 113 -47.31 19.69 -2.24
N LYS A 114 -47.69 20.59 -1.34
CA LYS A 114 -49.09 21.02 -1.26
C LYS A 114 -49.17 22.50 -0.91
N LYS A 115 -49.73 23.25 -1.85
CA LYS A 115 -49.97 24.68 -1.89
C LYS A 115 -51.42 24.94 -1.50
N GLN A 116 -51.66 26.02 -0.74
CA GLN A 116 -52.84 26.92 -0.62
C GLN A 116 -53.16 27.25 0.84
N ALA A 117 -52.85 28.47 1.30
CA ALA A 117 -53.62 29.73 1.21
C ALA A 117 -54.60 29.82 2.41
N THR A 118 -54.78 30.91 3.18
CA THR A 118 -54.88 32.35 2.84
C THR A 118 -54.89 33.16 4.16
N SER A 119 -54.40 34.43 4.15
CA SER A 119 -54.82 35.63 4.95
C SER A 119 -54.87 35.56 6.50
N SER A 120 -54.55 36.57 7.32
CA SER A 120 -54.22 38.00 7.18
C SER A 120 -54.06 38.59 8.59
N SER A 121 -53.35 39.72 8.70
CA SER A 121 -53.57 40.84 9.66
C SER A 121 -52.93 40.80 11.07
N THR A 122 -51.93 41.68 11.19
CA THR A 122 -51.58 42.65 12.25
C THR A 122 -52.49 42.91 13.46
N ASP A 123 -51.78 43.21 14.57
CA ASP A 123 -52.03 44.09 15.72
C ASP A 123 -53.22 43.88 16.66
N SER A 124 -52.90 43.63 17.93
CA SER A 124 -53.23 44.49 19.09
C SER A 124 -52.35 44.15 20.30
#